data_AF-A0A848REJ2-F1
#
_entry.id   AF-A0A848REJ2-F1
#
_cell.length_a   1.000
_cell.length_b   1.000
_cell.length_c   1.000
_cell.angle_alpha   90.00
_cell.angle_beta   90.00
_cell.angle_gamma   90.00
#
_symmetry.space_group_name_H-M   'P 1'
#
loop_
_entity.id
_entity.type
_entity.pdbx_description
1 polymer ?
#
loop_
_entity_poly.entity_id
_entity_poly.type
_entity_poly.pdbx_seq_one_letter_code
_entity_poly.pdbx_strand_id
1 'polypeptide(L)'
;MIEKTIIAIPTYNEAENLSDITHEVLAQAPSVDILIVDDNSPDGTGRLAEELGTKDSRIHVLHRQKKSGLGPAYLAAFAWASEHGYTWVGEFDADGSHRPQDLPRLLAMARGTTRPDLVIGSRWIRGGGTRGWSKKREILSRAGNFYVNIILGLRVHDATAGFRIYRVDFLNRLLGAVNIESRGYGFQIEMTWRTRRAAGQIKEVPIIFVERRAGTSKMSGSIIQEAFVKVLRWRVSELLHRGS
;
A
#
# COMPACT_ATOMS: atom_id res chain seq x y z
N MET A 1 -6.57 23.49 10.39
CA MET A 1 -5.24 23.13 9.89
C MET A 1 -5.41 22.50 8.52
N ILE A 2 -4.55 22.82 7.55
CA ILE A 2 -4.56 22.15 6.24
C ILE A 2 -4.06 20.73 6.45
N GLU A 3 -4.91 19.73 6.19
CA GLU A 3 -4.51 18.33 6.30
C GLU A 3 -3.55 17.97 5.17
N LYS A 4 -2.36 17.49 5.52
CA LYS A 4 -1.33 17.11 4.55
C LYS A 4 -1.41 15.62 4.24
N THR A 5 -1.17 15.26 2.99
CA THR A 5 -1.08 13.87 2.55
C THR A 5 0.24 13.67 1.82
N ILE A 6 0.96 12.60 2.17
CA ILE A 6 2.14 12.16 1.44
C ILE A 6 1.91 10.81 0.79
N ILE A 7 2.33 10.65 -0.45
CA ILE A 7 2.25 9.40 -1.19
C ILE A 7 3.62 8.73 -1.18
N ALA A 8 3.72 7.60 -0.49
CA ALA A 8 4.92 6.79 -0.44
C ALA A 8 5.03 5.91 -1.68
N ILE A 9 6.16 6.02 -2.37
CA ILE A 9 6.49 5.27 -3.59
C ILE A 9 7.79 4.48 -3.33
N PRO A 10 7.71 3.21 -2.92
CA PRO A 10 8.89 2.35 -2.78
C PRO A 10 9.52 2.04 -4.13
N THR A 11 10.84 2.17 -4.23
CA THR A 11 11.60 1.94 -5.47
C THR A 11 12.75 0.95 -5.27
N TYR A 12 12.94 0.09 -6.28
CA TYR A 12 14.15 -0.71 -6.44
C TYR A 12 14.32 -1.07 -7.91
N ASN A 13 15.31 -0.48 -8.58
CA ASN A 13 15.50 -0.54 -10.04
C ASN A 13 14.30 0.01 -10.83
N GLU A 14 13.91 1.26 -10.56
CA GLU A 14 12.73 1.90 -11.16
C GLU A 14 13.08 3.23 -11.87
N ALA A 15 14.35 3.42 -12.25
CA ALA A 15 14.82 4.69 -12.84
C ALA A 15 14.04 5.10 -14.10
N GLU A 16 13.60 4.12 -14.91
CA GLU A 16 12.82 4.37 -16.13
C GLU A 16 11.40 4.90 -15.85
N ASN A 17 10.79 4.52 -14.71
CA ASN A 17 9.40 4.85 -14.41
C ASN A 17 9.26 6.06 -13.46
N LEU A 18 10.31 6.37 -12.68
CA LEU A 18 10.21 7.27 -11.53
C LEU A 18 9.80 8.71 -11.88
N SER A 19 10.38 9.28 -12.94
CA SER A 19 10.05 10.65 -13.36
C SER A 19 8.61 10.77 -13.84
N ASP A 20 8.15 9.83 -14.66
CA ASP A 20 6.80 9.85 -15.21
C ASP A 20 5.76 9.64 -14.10
N ILE A 21 5.98 8.68 -13.21
CA ILE A 21 5.01 8.37 -12.15
C ILE A 21 4.88 9.51 -11.14
N THR A 22 5.98 10.16 -10.77
CA THR A 22 5.96 11.29 -9.83
C THR A 22 5.27 12.51 -10.46
N HIS A 23 5.57 12.80 -11.73
CA HIS A 23 4.91 13.85 -12.48
C HIS A 23 3.39 13.59 -12.61
N GLU A 24 2.98 12.39 -12.99
CA GLU A 24 1.55 12.05 -13.12
C GLU A 24 0.81 12.10 -11.78
N VAL A 25 1.42 11.65 -10.68
CA VAL A 25 0.83 11.73 -9.33
C VAL A 25 0.59 13.19 -8.94
N LEU A 26 1.58 14.07 -9.12
CA LEU A 26 1.44 15.49 -8.80
C LEU A 26 0.48 16.23 -9.73
N ALA A 27 0.39 15.81 -11.00
CA ALA A 27 -0.59 16.36 -11.95
C ALA A 27 -2.03 15.99 -11.58
N GLN A 28 -2.26 14.74 -11.15
CA GLN A 28 -3.60 14.27 -10.74
C GLN A 28 -4.00 14.76 -9.34
N ALA A 29 -3.03 14.95 -8.44
CA ALA A 29 -3.27 15.40 -7.08
C ALA A 29 -2.27 16.48 -6.64
N PRO A 30 -2.42 17.75 -7.09
CA PRO A 30 -1.44 18.81 -6.81
C PRO A 30 -1.22 19.15 -5.33
N SER A 31 -2.16 18.74 -4.46
CA SER A 31 -2.17 18.98 -3.02
C SER A 31 -1.44 17.92 -2.17
N VAL A 32 -0.78 16.94 -2.79
CA VAL A 32 -0.03 15.91 -2.07
C VAL A 32 1.46 16.13 -2.23
N ASP A 33 2.19 15.65 -1.23
CA ASP A 33 3.63 15.46 -1.30
C ASP A 33 3.93 14.01 -1.70
N ILE A 34 5.15 13.72 -2.15
CA ILE A 34 5.62 12.38 -2.52
C ILE A 34 6.82 12.03 -1.63
N LEU A 35 6.85 10.81 -1.12
CA LEU A 35 8.04 10.22 -0.51
C LEU A 35 8.54 9.06 -1.37
N ILE A 36 9.65 9.26 -2.05
CA ILE A 36 10.35 8.19 -2.76
C ILE A 36 11.17 7.42 -1.73
N VAL A 37 10.91 6.12 -1.59
CA VAL A 37 11.62 5.25 -0.63
C VAL A 37 12.52 4.30 -1.41
N ASP A 38 13.79 4.65 -1.54
CA ASP A 38 14.75 3.91 -2.36
C ASP A 38 15.51 2.86 -1.55
N ASP A 39 15.48 1.62 -2.03
CA ASP A 39 16.11 0.46 -1.40
C ASP A 39 17.57 0.24 -1.83
N ASN A 40 18.34 1.34 -1.94
CA ASN A 40 19.71 1.37 -2.44
C ASN A 40 19.81 0.80 -3.85
N SER A 41 19.09 1.41 -4.78
CA SER A 41 19.00 0.95 -6.17
C SER A 41 20.33 1.10 -6.91
N PRO A 42 20.89 0.03 -7.50
CA PRO A 42 22.15 0.09 -8.26
C PRO A 42 22.02 0.73 -9.65
N ASP A 43 20.82 0.92 -10.17
CA ASP A 43 20.56 1.45 -11.52
C ASP A 43 20.56 3.00 -11.60
N GLY A 44 20.81 3.67 -10.47
CA GLY A 44 20.76 5.13 -10.38
C GLY A 44 19.40 5.70 -9.98
N THR A 45 18.40 4.88 -9.65
CA THR A 45 17.08 5.35 -9.18
C THR A 45 17.21 6.34 -8.01
N GLY A 46 18.06 6.04 -7.02
CA GLY A 46 18.27 6.94 -5.87
C GLY A 46 18.83 8.32 -6.25
N ARG A 47 19.76 8.38 -7.22
CA ARG A 47 20.28 9.67 -7.72
C ARG A 47 19.19 10.45 -8.45
N LEU A 48 18.40 9.78 -9.27
CA LEU A 48 17.27 10.41 -9.95
C LEU A 48 16.23 10.95 -8.96
N ALA A 49 15.94 10.20 -7.89
CA ALA A 49 15.04 10.65 -6.83
C ALA A 49 15.51 11.97 -6.19
N GLU A 50 16.81 12.09 -5.89
CA GLU A 50 17.40 13.33 -5.37
C GLU A 50 17.25 14.50 -6.37
N GLU A 51 17.57 14.26 -7.65
CA GLU A 51 17.39 15.28 -8.68
C GLU A 51 15.95 15.77 -8.79
N LEU A 52 14.96 14.87 -8.67
CA LEU A 52 13.54 15.23 -8.64
C LEU A 52 13.19 16.05 -7.39
N GLY A 53 13.69 15.65 -6.22
CA GLY A 53 13.50 16.39 -4.96
C GLY A 53 14.09 17.81 -4.98
N THR A 54 15.21 18.02 -5.67
CA THR A 54 15.78 19.37 -5.84
C THR A 54 14.95 20.27 -6.77
N LYS A 55 14.19 19.67 -7.70
CA LYS A 55 13.37 20.39 -8.69
C LYS A 55 11.97 20.72 -8.18
N ASP A 56 11.42 19.92 -7.27
CA ASP A 56 10.09 20.12 -6.69
C ASP A 56 10.11 19.84 -5.19
N SER A 57 9.83 20.88 -4.38
CA SER A 57 9.87 20.80 -2.91
C SER A 57 8.83 19.84 -2.29
N ARG A 58 7.86 19.37 -3.08
CA ARG A 58 6.87 18.36 -2.68
C ARG A 58 7.42 16.94 -2.78
N ILE A 59 8.56 16.74 -3.43
CA ILE A 59 9.20 15.43 -3.57
C ILE A 59 10.29 15.28 -2.51
N HIS A 60 10.11 14.29 -1.66
CA HIS A 60 11.05 13.90 -0.62
C HIS A 60 11.66 12.54 -0.94
N VAL A 61 12.87 12.30 -0.44
CA VAL A 61 13.61 11.06 -0.68
C VAL A 61 14.04 10.45 0.65
N LEU A 62 13.81 9.15 0.80
CA LEU A 62 14.27 8.34 1.92
C LEU A 62 15.13 7.19 1.39
N HIS A 63 16.44 7.31 1.53
CA HIS A 63 17.38 6.23 1.19
C HIS A 63 17.47 5.20 2.30
N ARG A 64 17.28 3.93 1.94
CA ARG A 64 17.41 2.79 2.84
C ARG A 64 18.68 2.04 2.50
N GLN A 65 19.39 1.51 3.50
CA GLN A 65 20.73 0.92 3.31
C GLN A 65 20.76 -0.31 2.40
N LYS A 66 19.67 -1.09 2.35
CA LYS A 66 19.59 -2.32 1.56
C LYS A 66 18.15 -2.67 1.21
N LYS A 67 18.01 -3.39 0.10
CA LYS A 67 16.76 -4.05 -0.29
C LYS A 67 16.30 -5.02 0.78
N SER A 68 15.16 -4.70 1.40
CA SER A 68 14.61 -5.50 2.50
C SER A 68 13.13 -5.88 2.32
N GLY A 69 12.54 -5.49 1.18
CA GLY A 69 11.19 -5.86 0.78
C GLY A 69 10.18 -4.73 0.94
N LEU A 70 9.00 -4.95 0.38
CA LEU A 70 7.95 -3.93 0.25
C LEU A 70 7.38 -3.50 1.62
N GLY A 71 7.09 -4.46 2.51
CA GLY A 71 6.54 -4.16 3.83
C GLY A 71 7.46 -3.23 4.64
N PRO A 72 8.76 -3.57 4.82
CA PRO A 72 9.71 -2.69 5.50
C PRO A 72 9.87 -1.29 4.87
N ALA A 73 9.70 -1.16 3.55
CA ALA A 73 9.73 0.15 2.88
C ALA A 73 8.52 1.01 3.29
N TYR A 74 7.31 0.43 3.27
CA TYR A 74 6.12 1.14 3.74
C TYR A 74 6.15 1.45 5.23
N LEU A 75 6.69 0.57 6.08
CA LEU A 75 6.87 0.87 7.50
C LEU A 75 7.81 2.06 7.73
N ALA A 76 8.91 2.15 6.96
CA ALA A 76 9.80 3.30 7.00
C ALA A 76 9.07 4.58 6.54
N ALA A 77 8.25 4.49 5.49
CA ALA A 77 7.43 5.60 5.01
C ALA A 77 6.39 6.08 6.04
N PHE A 78 5.76 5.15 6.76
CA PHE A 78 4.78 5.47 7.81
C PHE A 78 5.44 6.21 8.98
N ALA A 79 6.60 5.74 9.43
CA ALA A 79 7.39 6.42 10.46
C ALA A 79 7.79 7.82 10.00
N TRP A 80 8.32 7.94 8.79
CA TRP A 80 8.70 9.23 8.21
C TRP A 80 7.51 10.20 8.13
N ALA A 81 6.35 9.75 7.63
CA ALA A 81 5.14 10.56 7.54
C ALA A 81 4.67 11.07 8.92
N SER A 82 4.76 10.21 9.94
CA SER A 82 4.47 10.60 11.33
C SER A 82 5.42 11.67 11.85
N GLU A 83 6.74 11.47 11.69
CA GLU A 83 7.77 12.40 12.15
C GLU A 83 7.67 13.78 11.51
N HIS A 84 7.17 13.85 10.27
CA HIS A 84 7.02 15.09 9.50
C HIS A 84 5.61 15.70 9.60
N GLY A 85 4.75 15.18 10.49
CA GLY A 85 3.46 15.79 10.81
C GLY A 85 2.39 15.65 9.72
N TYR A 86 2.47 14.61 8.88
CA TYR A 86 1.43 14.34 7.89
C TYR A 86 0.17 13.78 8.56
N THR A 87 -0.99 14.14 8.01
CA THR A 87 -2.29 13.61 8.48
C THR A 87 -2.59 12.25 7.83
N TRP A 88 -2.19 12.11 6.58
CA TRP A 88 -2.47 10.95 5.74
C TRP A 88 -1.19 10.46 5.06
N VAL A 89 -1.01 9.15 4.97
CA VAL A 89 0.03 8.51 4.17
C VAL A 89 -0.59 7.54 3.19
N GLY A 90 -0.28 7.70 1.90
CA GLY A 90 -0.72 6.83 0.82
C GLY A 90 0.36 5.83 0.45
N GLU A 91 -0.04 4.61 0.12
CA GLU A 91 0.81 3.60 -0.52
C GLU A 91 0.56 3.63 -2.02
N PHE A 92 1.62 3.70 -2.82
CA PHE A 92 1.54 3.72 -4.27
C PHE A 92 2.74 2.98 -4.88
N ASP A 93 2.49 2.12 -5.88
CA ASP A 93 3.55 1.28 -6.45
C ASP A 93 4.16 1.97 -7.67
N ALA A 94 5.49 1.95 -7.80
CA ALA A 94 6.22 2.60 -8.90
C ALA A 94 6.11 1.89 -10.26
N ASP A 95 5.59 0.66 -10.29
CA ASP A 95 5.62 -0.25 -11.44
C ASP A 95 4.56 0.03 -12.54
N GLY A 96 3.78 1.09 -12.38
CA GLY A 96 2.73 1.52 -13.32
C GLY A 96 1.41 0.74 -13.25
N SER A 97 1.24 -0.20 -12.32
CA SER A 97 -0.03 -0.94 -12.16
C SER A 97 -1.12 -0.10 -11.51
N HIS A 98 -0.73 0.78 -10.59
CA HIS A 98 -1.61 1.77 -9.99
C HIS A 98 -1.67 3.00 -10.86
N ARG A 99 -2.90 3.46 -11.12
CA ARG A 99 -3.16 4.60 -11.99
C ARG A 99 -3.22 5.87 -11.15
N PRO A 100 -2.41 6.90 -11.45
CA PRO A 100 -2.50 8.18 -10.75
C PRO A 100 -3.89 8.82 -10.81
N GLN A 101 -4.67 8.54 -11.88
CA GLN A 101 -6.04 9.06 -12.06
C GLN A 101 -7.04 8.50 -11.03
N ASP A 102 -6.72 7.39 -10.36
CA ASP A 102 -7.56 6.84 -9.29
C ASP A 102 -7.31 7.55 -7.94
N LEU A 103 -6.16 8.23 -7.77
CA LEU A 103 -5.74 8.88 -6.53
C LEU A 103 -6.74 9.94 -6.01
N PRO A 104 -7.29 10.86 -6.84
CA PRO A 104 -8.21 11.89 -6.35
C PRO A 104 -9.43 11.31 -5.63
N ARG A 105 -9.93 10.16 -6.10
CA ARG A 105 -11.10 9.50 -5.48
C ARG A 105 -10.74 8.89 -4.12
N LEU A 106 -9.55 8.33 -3.97
CA LEU A 106 -9.08 7.83 -2.66
C LEU A 106 -8.89 8.99 -1.68
N LEU A 107 -8.29 10.09 -2.13
CA LEU A 107 -8.10 11.30 -1.31
C LEU A 107 -9.43 11.90 -0.87
N ALA A 108 -10.42 11.97 -1.76
CA ALA A 108 -11.76 12.46 -1.43
C ALA A 108 -12.44 11.61 -0.35
N MET A 109 -12.28 10.27 -0.40
CA MET A 109 -12.79 9.37 0.64
C MET A 109 -12.06 9.56 1.97
N ALA A 110 -10.72 9.68 1.95
CA ALA A 110 -9.91 9.85 3.15
C ALA A 110 -10.23 11.18 3.87
N ARG A 111 -10.27 12.28 3.10
CA ARG A 111 -10.49 13.65 3.60
C ARG A 111 -11.98 13.98 3.82
N GLY A 112 -12.89 13.07 3.48
CA GLY A 112 -14.33 13.24 3.66
C GLY A 112 -14.75 13.21 5.13
N THR A 113 -16.03 13.46 5.39
CA THR A 113 -16.58 13.59 6.77
C THR A 113 -16.46 12.33 7.61
N THR A 114 -16.48 11.15 6.99
CA THR A 114 -16.36 9.87 7.70
C THR A 114 -14.94 9.61 8.22
N ARG A 115 -13.92 10.27 7.64
CA ARG A 115 -12.50 10.19 8.03
C ARG A 115 -12.05 8.76 8.42
N PRO A 116 -12.15 7.78 7.50
CA PRO A 116 -11.83 6.39 7.81
C PRO A 116 -10.35 6.24 8.19
N ASP A 117 -10.03 5.23 8.99
CA ASP A 117 -8.66 4.91 9.38
C ASP A 117 -7.84 4.34 8.21
N LEU A 118 -8.52 3.66 7.28
CA LEU A 118 -7.94 3.07 6.07
C LEU A 118 -8.91 3.19 4.88
N VAL A 119 -8.41 3.73 3.78
CA VAL A 119 -9.04 3.67 2.46
C VAL A 119 -8.26 2.68 1.58
N ILE A 120 -8.96 1.69 1.01
CA ILE A 120 -8.38 0.72 0.08
C ILE A 120 -8.88 1.00 -1.33
N GLY A 121 -7.95 1.17 -2.27
CA GLY A 121 -8.22 1.10 -3.70
C GLY A 121 -8.53 -0.35 -4.09
N SER A 122 -9.82 -0.68 -4.24
CA SER A 122 -10.31 -2.03 -4.39
C SER A 122 -10.60 -2.37 -5.85
N ARG A 123 -10.04 -3.49 -6.32
CA ARG A 123 -10.33 -4.06 -7.65
C ARG A 123 -11.69 -4.74 -7.70
N TRP A 124 -12.23 -5.17 -6.55
CA TRP A 124 -13.31 -6.15 -6.48
C TRP A 124 -14.65 -5.60 -6.02
N ILE A 125 -14.79 -4.27 -5.93
CA ILE A 125 -16.08 -3.59 -5.75
C ILE A 125 -16.62 -3.07 -7.09
N ARG A 126 -17.91 -2.69 -7.11
CA ARG A 126 -18.55 -2.13 -8.30
C ARG A 126 -17.78 -0.92 -8.84
N GLY A 127 -17.41 -0.97 -10.12
CA GLY A 127 -16.61 0.05 -10.80
C GLY A 127 -15.10 -0.16 -10.71
N GLY A 128 -14.64 -1.18 -9.98
CA GLY A 128 -13.25 -1.62 -9.94
C GLY A 128 -13.00 -2.77 -10.91
N GLY A 129 -11.73 -3.07 -11.16
CA GLY A 129 -11.34 -4.23 -11.95
C GLY A 129 -9.86 -4.29 -12.27
N THR A 130 -9.51 -5.18 -13.19
CA THR A 130 -8.15 -5.32 -13.72
C THR A 130 -8.14 -5.17 -15.24
N ARG A 131 -7.01 -4.75 -15.81
CA ARG A 131 -6.80 -4.65 -17.26
C ARG A 131 -5.51 -5.38 -17.63
N GLY A 132 -5.56 -6.20 -18.68
CA GLY A 132 -4.44 -7.03 -19.15
C GLY A 132 -4.34 -8.41 -18.48
N TRP A 133 -4.98 -8.60 -17.32
CA TRP A 133 -4.92 -9.88 -16.62
C TRP A 133 -5.66 -11.01 -17.36
N SER A 134 -5.08 -12.22 -17.31
CA SER A 134 -5.81 -13.43 -17.71
C SER A 134 -6.94 -13.73 -16.73
N LYS A 135 -8.05 -14.31 -17.24
CA LYS A 135 -9.18 -14.74 -16.40
C LYS A 135 -8.75 -15.68 -15.27
N LYS A 136 -7.77 -16.55 -15.51
CA LYS A 136 -7.21 -17.45 -14.50
C LYS A 136 -6.57 -16.67 -13.34
N ARG A 137 -5.79 -15.63 -13.64
CA ARG A 137 -5.14 -14.78 -12.63
C ARG A 137 -6.19 -14.01 -11.82
N GLU A 138 -7.22 -13.50 -12.48
CA GLU A 138 -8.33 -12.81 -11.82
C GLU A 138 -9.08 -13.74 -10.85
N ILE A 139 -9.48 -14.93 -11.31
CA ILE A 139 -10.17 -15.93 -10.48
C ILE A 139 -9.32 -16.31 -9.27
N LEU A 140 -8.02 -16.58 -9.48
CA LEU A 140 -7.11 -16.94 -8.39
C LEU A 140 -6.99 -15.81 -7.35
N SER A 141 -6.91 -14.55 -7.80
CA SER A 141 -6.83 -13.39 -6.89
C SER A 141 -8.13 -13.19 -6.10
N ARG A 142 -9.30 -13.34 -6.75
CA ARG A 142 -10.61 -13.24 -6.09
C ARG A 142 -10.82 -14.38 -5.09
N ALA A 143 -10.46 -15.61 -5.45
CA ALA A 143 -10.53 -16.77 -4.56
C ALA A 143 -9.61 -16.60 -3.33
N GLY A 144 -8.38 -16.12 -3.53
CA GLY A 144 -7.46 -15.82 -2.43
C GLY A 144 -7.99 -14.73 -1.49
N ASN A 145 -8.54 -13.64 -2.04
CA ASN A 145 -9.19 -12.59 -1.25
C ASN A 145 -10.40 -13.12 -0.47
N PHE A 146 -11.22 -13.98 -1.08
CA PHE A 146 -12.37 -14.60 -0.44
C PHE A 146 -11.95 -15.50 0.73
N TYR A 147 -10.94 -16.35 0.52
CA TYR A 147 -10.36 -17.19 1.58
C TYR A 147 -9.90 -16.37 2.78
N VAL A 148 -9.08 -15.34 2.54
CA VAL A 148 -8.55 -14.46 3.59
C VAL A 148 -9.67 -13.77 4.36
N ASN A 149 -10.70 -13.31 3.65
CA ASN A 149 -11.84 -12.66 4.25
C ASN A 149 -12.65 -13.57 5.16
N ILE A 150 -12.89 -14.82 4.76
CA ILE A 150 -13.61 -15.79 5.58
C ILE A 150 -12.80 -16.12 6.83
N ILE A 151 -11.53 -16.47 6.66
CA ILE A 151 -10.69 -16.97 7.77
C ILE A 151 -10.47 -15.88 8.82
N LEU A 152 -10.22 -14.64 8.41
CA LEU A 152 -9.91 -13.53 9.32
C LEU A 152 -11.11 -12.62 9.61
N GLY A 153 -12.27 -12.87 9.00
CA GLY A 153 -13.48 -12.05 9.20
C GLY A 153 -13.31 -10.59 8.79
N LEU A 154 -12.52 -10.29 7.76
CA LEU A 154 -12.13 -8.90 7.43
C LEU A 154 -13.30 -8.04 6.92
N ARG A 155 -14.24 -8.63 6.17
CA ARG A 155 -15.36 -7.92 5.53
C ARG A 155 -14.90 -6.78 4.61
N VAL A 156 -13.88 -7.02 3.80
CA VAL A 156 -13.42 -6.14 2.71
C VAL A 156 -13.39 -6.95 1.40
N HIS A 157 -13.55 -6.33 0.24
CA HIS A 157 -13.51 -7.08 -1.02
C HIS A 157 -12.08 -7.32 -1.49
N ASP A 158 -11.14 -6.43 -1.14
CA ASP A 158 -9.76 -6.52 -1.62
C ASP A 158 -8.69 -6.31 -0.53
N ALA A 159 -8.47 -7.33 0.29
CA ALA A 159 -7.48 -7.32 1.38
C ALA A 159 -6.01 -7.31 0.89
N THR A 160 -5.77 -7.50 -0.41
CA THR A 160 -4.42 -7.63 -1.00
C THR A 160 -4.01 -6.45 -1.87
N ALA A 161 -4.90 -5.48 -2.10
CA ALA A 161 -4.58 -4.28 -2.87
C ALA A 161 -3.46 -3.46 -2.21
N GLY A 162 -2.54 -2.93 -3.03
CA GLY A 162 -1.41 -2.10 -2.57
C GLY A 162 -1.66 -0.60 -2.65
N PHE A 163 -2.74 -0.16 -3.31
CA PHE A 163 -3.11 1.26 -3.34
C PHE A 163 -3.98 1.60 -2.14
N ARG A 164 -3.40 2.26 -1.14
CA ARG A 164 -4.08 2.54 0.14
C ARG A 164 -3.82 3.95 0.62
N ILE A 165 -4.69 4.47 1.47
CA ILE A 165 -4.44 5.68 2.25
C ILE A 165 -4.78 5.40 3.70
N TYR A 166 -3.84 5.63 4.60
CA TYR A 166 -4.01 5.47 6.03
C TYR A 166 -4.01 6.81 6.74
N ARG A 167 -4.79 6.91 7.82
CA ARG A 167 -4.64 8.00 8.78
C ARG A 167 -3.41 7.74 9.64
N VAL A 168 -2.52 8.73 9.72
CA VAL A 168 -1.20 8.56 10.36
C VAL A 168 -1.34 8.31 11.88
N ASP A 169 -2.25 9.02 12.54
CA ASP A 169 -2.52 8.82 13.98
C ASP A 169 -2.99 7.40 14.33
N PHE A 170 -3.79 6.79 13.46
CA PHE A 170 -4.26 5.42 13.56
C PHE A 170 -3.11 4.45 13.34
N LEU A 171 -2.29 4.66 12.30
CA LEU A 171 -1.10 3.83 12.06
C LEU A 171 -0.15 3.85 13.26
N ASN A 172 0.08 5.02 13.87
CA ASN A 172 0.95 5.12 15.04
C ASN A 172 0.44 4.26 16.21
N ARG A 173 -0.87 4.31 16.49
CA ARG A 173 -1.50 3.46 17.52
C ARG A 173 -1.43 1.98 17.14
N LEU A 174 -1.66 1.65 15.86
CA LEU A 174 -1.67 0.29 15.35
C LEU A 174 -0.29 -0.38 15.43
N LEU A 175 0.76 0.36 15.03
CA LEU A 175 2.14 -0.12 14.94
C LEU A 175 2.87 -0.03 16.28
N GLY A 176 2.54 0.94 17.14
CA GLY A 176 3.13 1.05 18.48
C GLY A 176 2.81 -0.14 19.40
N ALA A 177 1.74 -0.89 19.11
CA ALA A 177 1.31 -2.02 19.91
C ALA A 177 1.96 -3.35 19.48
N VAL A 178 2.57 -3.44 18.28
CA VAL A 178 2.93 -4.74 17.72
C VAL A 178 3.99 -4.68 16.62
N ASN A 179 4.84 -5.71 16.56
CA ASN A 179 5.73 -5.94 15.42
C ASN A 179 4.97 -6.54 14.23
N ILE A 180 5.21 -6.00 13.02
CA ILE A 180 4.68 -6.56 11.77
C ILE A 180 5.54 -7.77 11.35
N GLU A 181 4.88 -8.91 11.11
CA GLU A 181 5.55 -10.19 10.84
C GLU A 181 5.80 -10.42 9.34
N SER A 182 4.95 -9.83 8.49
CA SER A 182 4.96 -10.06 7.05
C SER A 182 5.80 -9.02 6.31
N ARG A 183 6.69 -9.49 5.42
CA ARG A 183 7.55 -8.63 4.61
C ARG A 183 7.17 -8.58 3.12
N GLY A 184 6.33 -9.51 2.67
CA GLY A 184 5.94 -9.72 1.26
C GLY A 184 4.43 -9.64 1.05
N TYR A 185 3.88 -10.52 0.21
CA TYR A 185 2.44 -10.53 -0.17
C TYR A 185 1.47 -10.50 1.03
N GLY A 186 1.84 -11.13 2.15
CA GLY A 186 1.04 -11.14 3.37
C GLY A 186 0.97 -9.79 4.10
N PHE A 187 1.84 -8.81 3.80
CA PHE A 187 1.91 -7.52 4.48
C PHE A 187 0.56 -6.79 4.42
N GLN A 188 -0.03 -6.67 3.24
CA GLN A 188 -1.29 -5.96 3.06
C GLN A 188 -2.48 -6.67 3.72
N ILE A 189 -2.44 -8.01 3.76
CA ILE A 189 -3.42 -8.81 4.49
C ILE A 189 -3.29 -8.56 5.99
N GLU A 190 -2.06 -8.60 6.51
CA GLU A 190 -1.76 -8.36 7.92
C GLU A 190 -2.21 -6.96 8.35
N MET A 191 -1.91 -5.93 7.56
CA MET A 191 -2.33 -4.56 7.85
C MET A 191 -3.86 -4.42 7.88
N THR A 192 -4.57 -5.09 6.96
CA THR A 192 -6.04 -5.12 6.96
C THR A 192 -6.58 -5.81 8.21
N TRP A 193 -6.01 -6.97 8.54
CA TRP A 193 -6.39 -7.76 9.71
C TRP A 193 -6.20 -6.99 11.01
N ARG A 194 -5.02 -6.40 11.20
CA ARG A 194 -4.70 -5.56 12.36
C ARG A 194 -5.63 -4.36 12.44
N THR A 195 -5.89 -3.69 11.31
CA THR A 195 -6.82 -2.56 11.26
C THR A 195 -8.20 -2.95 11.78
N ARG A 196 -8.72 -4.12 11.37
CA ARG A 196 -10.01 -4.62 11.85
C ARG A 196 -10.00 -4.99 13.32
N ARG A 197 -8.92 -5.60 13.81
CA ARG A 197 -8.77 -5.93 15.24
C ARG A 197 -8.70 -4.70 16.13
N ALA A 198 -8.12 -3.61 15.64
CA ALA A 198 -8.11 -2.31 16.31
C ALA A 198 -9.45 -1.54 16.16
N ALA A 199 -10.51 -2.21 15.68
CA ALA A 199 -11.82 -1.62 15.39
C ALA A 199 -11.76 -0.41 14.43
N GLY A 200 -10.73 -0.36 13.57
CA GLY A 200 -10.54 0.71 12.60
C GLY A 200 -11.62 0.69 11.51
N GLN A 201 -12.01 1.88 11.06
CA GLN A 201 -12.93 2.07 9.96
C GLN A 201 -12.21 1.91 8.62
N ILE A 202 -12.63 0.92 7.84
CA ILE A 202 -12.12 0.66 6.50
C ILE A 202 -13.17 1.06 5.46
N LYS A 203 -12.76 1.80 4.44
CA LYS A 203 -13.58 2.11 3.26
C LYS A 203 -12.88 1.63 1.99
N GLU A 204 -13.66 1.15 1.04
CA GLU A 204 -13.15 0.73 -0.27
C GLU A 204 -13.60 1.73 -1.34
N VAL A 205 -12.66 2.07 -2.21
CA VAL A 205 -12.85 2.96 -3.36
C VAL A 205 -12.50 2.17 -4.60
N PRO A 206 -13.28 2.19 -5.70
CA PRO A 206 -12.95 1.35 -6.85
C PRO A 206 -11.59 1.79 -7.42
N ILE A 207 -10.84 0.91 -8.07
CA ILE A 207 -9.68 1.25 -8.92
C ILE A 207 -9.64 0.30 -10.11
N ILE A 208 -8.97 0.71 -11.20
CA ILE A 208 -8.56 -0.23 -12.24
C ILE A 208 -7.08 -0.50 -12.08
N PHE A 209 -6.74 -1.76 -11.82
CA PHE A 209 -5.36 -2.21 -11.72
C PHE A 209 -4.88 -2.70 -13.08
N VAL A 210 -3.86 -2.05 -13.62
CA VAL A 210 -3.32 -2.37 -14.95
C VAL A 210 -2.19 -3.39 -14.79
N GLU A 211 -2.00 -4.26 -15.77
CA GLU A 211 -0.79 -5.07 -15.82
C GLU A 211 0.45 -4.19 -15.96
N ARG A 212 1.50 -4.51 -15.19
CA ARG A 212 2.76 -3.77 -15.17
C ARG A 212 3.29 -3.57 -16.58
N ARG A 213 3.81 -2.36 -16.85
CA ARG A 213 4.44 -2.03 -18.13
C ARG A 213 5.79 -2.73 -18.31
N ALA A 214 6.53 -2.93 -17.22
CA ALA A 214 7.86 -3.55 -17.22
C ALA A 214 8.13 -4.36 -15.93
N GLY A 215 9.11 -5.27 -16.00
CA GLY A 215 9.61 -6.05 -14.87
C GLY A 215 8.92 -7.41 -14.64
N THR A 216 9.69 -8.38 -14.14
CA THR A 216 9.17 -9.71 -13.77
C THR A 216 8.41 -9.66 -12.45
N SER A 217 7.28 -10.36 -12.37
CA SER A 217 6.52 -10.50 -11.13
C SER A 217 7.37 -11.25 -10.09
N LYS A 218 7.62 -10.62 -8.95
CA LYS A 218 8.31 -11.24 -7.79
C LYS A 218 7.42 -12.26 -7.04
N MET A 219 6.19 -12.49 -7.51
CA MET A 219 5.21 -13.39 -6.89
C MET A 219 5.43 -14.84 -7.33
N SER A 220 5.75 -15.71 -6.38
CA SER A 220 5.83 -17.17 -6.58
C SER A 220 4.66 -17.88 -5.87
N GLY A 221 4.38 -19.12 -6.27
CA GLY A 221 3.39 -19.97 -5.59
C GLY A 221 3.75 -20.23 -4.11
N SER A 222 5.04 -20.33 -3.79
CA SER A 222 5.51 -20.51 -2.42
C SER A 222 5.23 -19.30 -1.52
N ILE A 223 5.37 -18.07 -2.04
CA ILE A 223 5.03 -16.83 -1.31
C ILE A 223 3.53 -16.78 -1.00
N ILE A 224 2.70 -17.22 -1.95
CA ILE A 224 1.24 -17.29 -1.77
C ILE A 224 0.87 -18.33 -0.70
N GLN A 225 1.48 -19.52 -0.74
CA GLN A 225 1.26 -20.57 0.26
C GLN A 225 1.68 -20.13 1.66
N GLU A 226 2.85 -19.50 1.80
CA GLU A 226 3.30 -18.96 3.09
C GLU A 226 2.31 -17.95 3.67
N ALA A 227 1.76 -17.06 2.82
CA ALA A 227 0.75 -16.10 3.23
C ALA A 227 -0.53 -16.77 3.74
N PHE A 228 -1.01 -17.83 3.07
CA PHE A 228 -2.20 -18.56 3.54
C PHE A 228 -1.97 -19.33 4.85
N VAL A 229 -0.79 -19.92 5.04
CA VAL A 229 -0.44 -20.57 6.31
C VAL A 229 -0.38 -19.54 7.45
N LYS A 230 0.20 -18.36 7.20
CA LYS A 230 0.21 -17.26 8.18
C LYS A 230 -1.21 -16.80 8.56
N VAL A 231 -2.09 -16.67 7.57
CA VAL A 231 -3.51 -16.33 7.78
C VAL A 231 -4.19 -17.34 8.72
N LEU A 232 -3.96 -18.64 8.54
CA LEU A 232 -4.48 -19.66 9.46
C LEU A 232 -3.90 -19.53 10.86
N ARG A 233 -2.58 -19.32 10.98
CA ARG A 233 -1.92 -19.15 12.29
C ARG A 233 -2.46 -17.95 13.05
N TRP A 234 -2.65 -16.82 12.38
CA TRP A 234 -3.26 -15.63 12.98
C TRP A 234 -4.67 -15.94 13.49
N ARG A 235 -5.50 -16.64 12.69
CA ARG A 235 -6.83 -17.04 13.11
C ARG A 235 -6.82 -17.98 14.32
N VAL A 236 -5.94 -18.98 14.33
CA VAL A 236 -5.80 -19.90 15.47
C VAL A 236 -5.38 -19.12 16.72
N SER A 237 -4.40 -18.24 16.61
CA SER A 237 -3.97 -17.37 17.71
C SER A 237 -5.13 -16.52 18.24
N GLU A 238 -5.97 -15.92 17.38
CA GLU A 238 -7.16 -15.19 17.83
C GLU A 238 -8.12 -16.05 18.65
N LEU A 239 -8.40 -17.27 18.19
CA LEU A 239 -9.35 -18.15 18.85
C LEU A 239 -8.84 -18.61 20.22
N LEU A 240 -7.53 -18.84 20.34
CA LEU A 240 -6.90 -19.23 21.60
C LEU A 240 -6.88 -18.09 22.62
N HIS A 241 -6.61 -16.84 22.20
CA HIS A 241 -6.56 -15.68 23.09
C HIS A 241 -7.92 -15.02 23.36
N ARG A 242 -9.00 -15.49 22.72
CA ARG A 242 -10.39 -15.10 23.04
C ARG A 242 -10.99 -15.93 24.17
N GLY A 243 -10.30 -16.99 24.63
CA GLY A 243 -10.74 -17.88 25.70
C GLY A 243 -10.11 -17.61 27.07
N SER A 244 -9.35 -16.52 27.20
CA SER A 244 -8.67 -16.03 28.41
C SER A 244 -9.07 -14.57 28.66
#